data_AF-A0AAW8KJK1-F1
#
_entry.id   AF-A0AAW8KJK1-F1
#
_cell.length_a   1.000
_cell.length_b   1.000
_cell.length_c   1.000
_cell.angle_alpha   90.00
_cell.angle_beta   90.00
_cell.angle_gamma   90.00
#
_symmetry.space_group_name_H-M   'P 1'
#
loop_
_entity.id
_entity.type
_entity.pdbx_description
1 polymer ?
#
loop_
_entity_poly.entity_id
_entity_poly.type
_entity_poly.pdbx_seq_one_letter_code
_entity_poly.pdbx_strand_id
1 'polypeptide(L)' 'MGGKAEFNGENVTINNYQKNYTSQTLTAKVNSNIDFNNTGDVNISSKSEFGVTAVDNQGGKITFNNTGNVN' A
#
# COMPACT_ATOMS: atom_id res chain seq x y z
N MET A 1 -19.41 2.89 7.64
CA MET A 1 -18.67 1.67 7.25
C MET A 1 -17.61 2.09 6.25
N GLY A 2 -16.34 1.81 6.50
CA GLY A 2 -15.27 2.04 5.52
C GLY A 2 -15.00 0.81 4.65
N GLY A 3 -14.08 0.94 3.70
CA GLY A 3 -13.72 -0.14 2.78
C GLY A 3 -12.77 -1.16 3.41
N LYS A 4 -12.76 -2.38 2.86
CA LYS A 4 -11.81 -3.43 3.23
C LYS A 4 -11.13 -3.98 1.98
N ALA A 5 -9.81 -4.13 2.01
CA ALA A 5 -9.03 -4.87 1.02
C ALA A 5 -8.19 -5.94 1.72
N GLU A 6 -8.15 -7.15 1.17
CA GLU A 6 -7.38 -8.28 1.71
C GLU A 6 -6.54 -8.93 0.63
N PHE A 7 -5.26 -9.15 0.93
CA PHE A 7 -4.31 -9.85 0.06
C PHE A 7 -3.80 -11.10 0.78
N ASN A 8 -4.20 -12.30 0.33
CA ASN A 8 -3.91 -13.58 0.98
C ASN A 8 -3.13 -14.56 0.07
N GLY A 9 -2.40 -14.03 -0.92
CA GLY A 9 -1.69 -14.80 -1.95
C GLY A 9 -0.20 -14.99 -1.65
N GLU A 10 0.63 -14.97 -2.68
CA GLU A 10 2.10 -15.02 -2.57
C GLU A 10 2.70 -13.62 -2.48
N ASN A 11 3.29 -13.08 -3.56
CA ASN A 11 3.87 -11.75 -3.57
C ASN A 11 2.82 -10.69 -3.95
N VAL A 12 2.91 -9.52 -3.34
CA VAL A 12 2.09 -8.36 -3.69
C VAL A 12 2.99 -7.21 -4.11
N THR A 13 2.69 -6.61 -5.27
CA THR A 13 3.43 -5.46 -5.77
C THR A 13 2.45 -4.37 -6.18
N ILE A 14 2.59 -3.18 -5.59
CA ILE A 14 1.79 -2.00 -5.92
C ILE A 14 2.76 -0.87 -6.27
N ASN A 15 2.68 -0.38 -7.50
CA ASN A 15 3.58 0.64 -8.02
C ASN A 15 2.78 1.80 -8.58
N ASN A 16 3.17 3.02 -8.25
CA ASN A 16 2.65 4.21 -8.91
C ASN A 16 3.79 5.11 -9.40
N TYR A 17 3.68 5.54 -10.65
CA TYR A 17 4.57 6.51 -11.25
C TYR A 17 3.76 7.70 -11.75
N GLN A 18 4.14 8.89 -11.33
CA GLN A 18 3.56 10.12 -11.84
C GLN A 18 4.66 11.05 -12.33
N LYS A 19 4.56 11.46 -13.59
CA LYS A 19 5.58 12.28 -14.25
C LYS A 19 5.48 13.74 -13.85
N ASN A 20 4.26 14.29 -13.86
CA ASN A 20 4.04 15.73 -13.81
C ASN A 20 3.52 16.25 -12.45
N TYR A 21 3.33 15.35 -11.48
CA TYR A 21 2.73 15.67 -10.17
C TYR A 21 3.29 14.74 -9.09
N THR A 22 3.01 15.06 -7.82
CA THR A 22 3.29 14.16 -6.69
C THR A 22 2.63 12.79 -6.91
N SER A 23 3.32 11.72 -6.55
CA SER A 23 2.80 10.35 -6.66
C SER A 23 2.38 9.81 -5.30
N GLN A 24 1.20 9.18 -5.23
CA GLN A 24 0.70 8.48 -4.06
C GLN A 24 0.22 7.09 -4.45
N THR A 25 0.74 6.04 -3.80
CA THR A 25 0.50 4.65 -4.24
C THR A 25 -0.61 3.96 -3.47
N LEU A 26 -0.52 3.91 -2.14
CA LEU A 26 -1.51 3.25 -1.28
C LEU A 26 -2.05 4.23 -0.24
N THR A 27 -3.37 4.29 -0.09
CA THR A 27 -4.02 5.14 0.92
C THR A 27 -5.08 4.37 1.68
N ALA A 28 -4.94 4.29 3.00
CA ALA A 28 -6.01 3.84 3.89
C ALA A 28 -6.74 5.07 4.46
N LYS A 29 -7.97 5.30 4.01
CA LYS A 29 -8.81 6.38 4.54
C LYS A 29 -9.44 5.99 5.88
N VAL A 30 -9.97 6.99 6.59
CA VAL A 30 -10.65 6.80 7.86
C VAL A 30 -11.65 5.63 7.83
N ASN A 31 -11.62 4.81 8.87
CA ASN A 31 -12.45 3.60 9.01
C ASN A 31 -12.26 2.51 7.94
N SER A 32 -11.20 2.58 7.11
CA SER A 32 -10.90 1.57 6.10
C SER A 32 -9.74 0.67 6.51
N ASN A 33 -9.77 -0.59 6.10
CA ASN A 33 -8.74 -1.59 6.40
C ASN A 33 -8.10 -2.13 5.13
N ILE A 34 -6.78 -2.29 5.16
CA ILE A 34 -5.99 -2.99 4.15
C ILE A 34 -5.15 -4.03 4.87
N ASP A 35 -5.41 -5.31 4.64
CA ASP A 35 -4.72 -6.41 5.32
C ASP A 35 -3.94 -7.25 4.29
N PHE A 36 -2.62 -7.29 4.47
CA PHE A 36 -1.70 -8.15 3.71
C PHE A 36 -1.39 -9.39 4.57
N ASN A 37 -2.02 -10.53 4.27
CA ASN A 37 -1.78 -11.83 4.93
C ASN A 37 -1.23 -12.85 3.92
N ASN A 38 -0.27 -12.42 3.10
CA ASN A 38 0.29 -13.19 1.99
C ASN A 38 1.57 -13.95 2.40
N THR A 39 1.94 -15.01 1.69
CA THR A 39 3.14 -15.81 2.02
C THR A 39 4.44 -15.22 1.48
N GLY A 40 4.34 -14.28 0.54
CA GLY A 40 5.48 -13.66 -0.11
C GLY A 40 5.78 -12.24 0.37
N ASP A 41 6.59 -11.55 -0.42
CA ASP A 41 6.98 -10.16 -0.16
C ASP A 41 5.85 -9.20 -0.53
N VAL A 42 5.80 -8.05 0.15
CA VAL A 42 4.96 -6.91 -0.20
C VAL A 42 5.86 -5.76 -0.61
N ASN A 43 5.76 -5.33 -1.87
CA ASN A 43 6.54 -4.22 -2.41
C ASN A 43 5.61 -3.06 -2.78
N ILE A 44 5.74 -1.91 -2.10
CA ILE A 44 4.93 -0.72 -2.38
C ILE A 44 5.85 0.43 -2.77
N SER A 45 5.82 0.81 -4.05
CA SER A 45 6.71 1.85 -4.56
C SER A 45 5.96 3.04 -5.15
N SER A 46 6.57 4.22 -5.04
CA SER A 46 6.09 5.47 -5.62
C SER A 46 7.25 6.21 -6.27
N LYS A 47 7.02 6.76 -7.47
CA LYS A 47 8.03 7.52 -8.21
C LYS A 47 7.43 8.80 -8.80
N SER A 48 8.10 9.93 -8.55
CA SER A 48 7.82 11.24 -9.14
C SER A 48 8.99 12.18 -8.86
N GLU A 49 9.22 13.15 -9.75
CA GLU A 49 10.21 14.24 -9.55
C GLU A 49 9.69 15.32 -8.59
N PHE A 50 8.39 15.37 -8.31
CA PHE A 50 7.72 16.43 -7.55
C PHE A 50 7.43 16.05 -6.10
N GLY A 51 7.64 14.79 -5.72
CA GLY A 51 7.40 14.27 -4.37
C GLY A 51 6.66 12.93 -4.39
N VAL A 52 6.93 12.09 -3.40
CA VAL A 52 6.41 10.72 -3.34
C VAL A 52 5.84 10.39 -1.96
N THR A 53 4.76 9.60 -1.97
CA THR A 53 4.23 8.92 -0.79
C THR A 53 3.83 7.52 -1.20
N ALA A 54 4.62 6.52 -0.79
CA ALA A 54 4.31 5.12 -1.09
C ALA A 54 3.06 4.66 -0.32
N VAL A 55 3.01 4.97 0.98
CA VAL A 55 1.91 4.57 1.86
C VAL A 55 1.46 5.78 2.68
N ASP A 56 0.14 6.01 2.71
CA ASP A 56 -0.51 7.02 3.52
C ASP A 56 -1.65 6.39 4.33
N ASN A 57 -1.63 6.60 5.65
CA ASN A 57 -2.68 6.13 6.54
C ASN A 57 -3.45 7.32 7.14
N GLN A 58 -4.52 7.72 6.47
CA GLN A 58 -5.36 8.86 6.85
C GLN A 58 -6.47 8.43 7.84
N GLY A 59 -6.06 7.82 8.95
CA GLY A 59 -6.98 7.34 10.01
C GLY A 59 -7.65 5.99 9.71
N GLY A 60 -7.15 5.24 8.72
CA GLY A 60 -7.50 3.84 8.50
C GLY A 60 -6.56 2.89 9.25
N LYS A 61 -6.54 1.64 8.78
CA LYS A 61 -5.62 0.60 9.26
C LYS A 61 -4.98 -0.11 8.08
N ILE A 62 -3.65 -0.27 8.14
CA ILE A 62 -2.89 -1.12 7.23
C ILE A 62 -2.17 -2.17 8.09
N THR A 63 -2.41 -3.45 7.81
CA THR A 63 -1.81 -4.56 8.54
C THR A 63 -0.93 -5.37 7.60
N PHE A 64 0.32 -5.62 7.99
CA PHE A 64 1.22 -6.54 7.29
C PHE A 64 1.46 -7.76 8.17
N ASN A 65 0.81 -8.87 7.83
CA ASN A 65 0.95 -10.19 8.44
C ASN A 65 1.52 -11.20 7.42
N ASN A 66 2.33 -10.72 6.48
CA ASN A 66 2.96 -11.57 5.49
C ASN A 66 4.20 -12.28 6.04
N THR A 67 4.54 -13.44 5.49
CA THR A 67 5.76 -14.17 5.90
C THR A 67 7.03 -13.69 5.19
N GLY A 68 6.88 -13.02 4.04
CA GLY A 68 7.99 -12.37 3.34
C GLY A 68 8.34 -10.99 3.91
N ASN A 69 9.18 -10.26 3.19
CA ASN A 69 9.59 -8.91 3.55
C ASN A 69 8.54 -7.87 3.15
N VAL A 70 8.59 -6.71 3.78
CA VAL A 70 7.82 -5.52 3.37
C VAL A 70 8.83 -4.46 2.93
N ASN A 71 8.76 -4.05 1.67
CA ASN A 71 9.70 -3.11 1.04
C ASN A 71 8.99 -1.90 0.42
#